data_AF-A0A0A8KYZ7-F1
#
_entry.id   AF-A0A0A8KYZ7-F1
#
_cell.length_a   1.000
_cell.length_b   1.000
_cell.length_c   1.000
_cell.angle_alpha   90.00
_cell.angle_beta   90.00
_cell.angle_gamma   90.00
#
_symmetry.space_group_name_H-M   'P 1'
#
loop_
_entity.id
_entity.type
_entity.pdbx_description
1 polymer ?
#
loop_
_entity_poly.entity_id
_entity_poly.type
_entity_poly.pdbx_seq_one_letter_code
_entity_poly.pdbx_strand_id
1 'polypeptide(L)'
;MTYSTVTEYTQQTKDQLRINRQNLESLSHPGSQPSFEADQPIPKPDPALRVFFFDIDNCLYKKSLRIHDLMEHSIHQYFQMKLDLDNETAQELRKTYYKTYGLAIKGLVDHHEIDAIEYNELVDDSLPLQDILEPDLDQRRILQRIRESGKFDKMWLFTNAYKNHGIRCVRLLGIADLFDGITYCDYSQRDLVCKPDVRAFEKAKLQSGLGDYANAYFIDDSGSNIRTAVKLGLKKAIHLVEIDSDNFLGTSPEEAVVIKAITDLPKACPELFSAN
;
A
#
# COMPACT_ATOMS: atom_id res chain seq x y z
N MET A 1 -8.15 6.61 -21.95
CA MET A 1 -7.57 7.06 -23.24
C MET A 1 -7.41 5.83 -24.13
N THR A 2 -7.55 5.96 -25.45
CA THR A 2 -7.33 4.87 -26.42
C THR A 2 -6.08 5.18 -27.22
N TYR A 3 -5.07 4.31 -27.16
CA TYR A 3 -3.79 4.52 -27.85
C TYR A 3 -3.78 3.84 -29.21
N SER A 4 -3.23 4.52 -30.21
CA SER A 4 -3.12 3.94 -31.56
C SER A 4 -1.76 3.26 -31.79
N THR A 5 -0.75 3.57 -30.98
CA THR A 5 0.61 2.99 -31.08
C THR A 5 1.31 2.93 -29.71
N VAL A 6 2.30 2.03 -29.58
CA VAL A 6 3.19 1.95 -28.40
C VAL A 6 3.95 3.25 -28.15
N THR A 7 4.35 3.94 -29.22
CA THR A 7 5.04 5.23 -29.15
C THR A 7 4.15 6.31 -28.53
N GLU A 8 2.89 6.39 -28.96
CA GLU A 8 1.91 7.31 -28.39
C GLU A 8 1.65 7.01 -26.91
N TYR A 9 1.45 5.73 -26.57
CA TYR A 9 1.30 5.28 -25.18
C TYR A 9 2.47 5.73 -24.30
N THR A 10 3.69 5.43 -24.73
CA THR A 10 4.91 5.79 -23.99
C THR A 10 5.07 7.31 -23.85
N GLN A 11 4.75 8.08 -24.89
CA GLN A 11 4.87 9.53 -24.84
C GLN A 11 3.85 10.16 -23.88
N GLN A 12 2.59 9.74 -23.94
CA GLN A 12 1.55 10.23 -23.03
C GLN A 12 1.88 9.87 -21.57
N THR A 13 2.40 8.67 -21.32
CA THR A 13 2.86 8.29 -19.97
C THR A 13 3.99 9.21 -19.49
N LYS A 14 4.99 9.51 -20.31
CA LYS A 14 6.07 10.43 -19.94
C LYS A 14 5.56 11.83 -19.60
N ASP A 15 4.60 12.34 -20.36
CA ASP A 15 3.97 13.63 -20.08
C ASP A 15 3.20 13.60 -18.76
N GLN A 16 2.45 12.54 -18.49
CA GLN A 16 1.73 12.36 -17.24
C GLN A 16 2.67 12.23 -16.03
N LEU A 17 3.78 11.49 -16.15
CA LEU A 17 4.81 11.38 -15.11
C LEU A 17 5.42 12.74 -14.76
N ARG A 18 5.63 13.60 -15.78
CA ARG A 18 6.09 14.98 -15.57
C ARG A 18 5.07 15.81 -14.79
N ILE A 19 3.80 15.72 -15.16
CA ILE A 19 2.70 16.41 -14.45
C ILE A 19 2.62 15.94 -12.99
N ASN A 20 2.66 14.62 -12.76
CA ASN A 20 2.61 14.02 -11.42
C ASN A 20 3.77 14.52 -10.54
N ARG A 21 4.98 14.58 -11.10
CA ARG A 21 6.16 15.11 -10.39
C ARG A 21 6.00 16.58 -10.02
N GLN A 22 5.59 17.42 -10.97
CA GLN A 22 5.39 18.85 -10.73
C GLN A 22 4.31 19.11 -9.68
N ASN A 23 3.22 18.35 -9.71
CA ASN A 23 2.17 18.44 -8.69
C ASN A 23 2.73 18.10 -7.31
N LEU A 24 3.43 16.96 -7.17
CA LEU A 24 4.05 16.54 -5.91
C LEU A 24 5.08 17.56 -5.37
N GLU A 25 5.88 18.17 -6.24
CA GLU A 25 6.85 19.20 -5.85
C GLU A 25 6.17 20.51 -5.39
N SER A 26 4.95 20.77 -5.86
CA SER A 26 4.19 21.98 -5.52
C SER A 26 3.41 21.88 -4.19
N LEU A 27 3.29 20.70 -3.60
CA LEU A 27 2.54 20.48 -2.36
C LEU A 27 3.18 21.26 -1.19
N SER A 28 2.34 22.03 -0.47
CA SER A 28 2.77 22.87 0.65
C SER A 28 1.93 22.69 1.93
N HIS A 29 0.91 21.82 1.90
CA HIS A 29 0.07 21.55 3.07
C HIS A 29 0.81 20.70 4.12
N PRO A 30 0.38 20.70 5.40
CA PRO A 30 0.93 19.83 6.42
C PRO A 30 0.94 18.35 5.99
N GLY A 31 2.01 17.65 6.34
CA GLY A 31 2.21 16.24 5.99
C GLY A 31 2.42 15.92 4.52
N SER A 32 2.64 16.93 3.67
CA SER A 32 3.02 16.75 2.26
C SER A 32 4.46 16.30 2.05
N GLN A 33 5.31 16.36 3.09
CA GLN A 33 6.71 15.96 3.03
C GLN A 33 6.97 14.83 4.03
N PRO A 34 7.62 13.73 3.60
CA PRO A 34 7.96 12.63 4.50
C PRO A 34 9.03 13.07 5.50
N SER A 35 8.93 12.56 6.73
CA SER A 35 9.95 12.70 7.78
C SER A 35 10.96 11.54 7.79
N PHE A 36 10.85 10.62 6.81
CA PHE A 36 11.62 9.40 6.70
C PHE A 36 12.15 9.20 5.27
N GLU A 37 13.23 8.43 5.14
CA GLU A 37 13.70 7.92 3.84
C GLU A 37 13.13 6.52 3.57
N ALA A 38 12.93 6.17 2.30
CA ALA A 38 12.38 4.87 1.93
C ALA A 38 13.33 3.72 2.27
N ASP A 39 14.61 3.90 1.93
CA ASP A 39 15.65 2.88 2.01
C ASP A 39 16.58 3.21 3.18
N GLN A 40 16.12 2.93 4.40
CA GLN A 40 16.88 3.16 5.63
C GLN A 40 17.82 1.97 5.94
N PRO A 41 18.95 2.21 6.63
CA PRO A 41 19.74 1.13 7.20
C PRO A 41 18.90 0.24 8.12
N ILE A 42 19.08 -1.08 8.03
CA ILE A 42 18.36 -2.03 8.89
C ILE A 42 18.85 -1.84 10.33
N PRO A 43 17.98 -1.44 11.28
CA PRO A 43 18.37 -1.24 12.67
C PRO A 43 18.59 -2.58 13.38
N LYS A 44 19.29 -2.55 14.52
CA LYS A 44 19.36 -3.71 15.42
C LYS A 44 17.95 -4.00 15.98
N PRO A 45 17.46 -5.25 15.95
CA PRO A 45 16.17 -5.58 16.53
C PRO A 45 16.12 -5.28 18.04
N ASP A 46 15.04 -4.64 18.48
CA ASP A 46 14.77 -4.37 19.89
C ASP A 46 13.51 -5.13 20.34
N PRO A 47 13.63 -6.10 21.28
CA PRO A 47 12.51 -6.87 21.81
C PRO A 47 11.42 -6.02 22.48
N ALA A 48 11.72 -4.81 22.95
CA ALA A 48 10.74 -3.94 23.61
C ALA A 48 10.08 -2.93 22.66
N LEU A 49 10.58 -2.79 21.42
CA LEU A 49 10.07 -1.82 20.45
C LEU A 49 8.64 -2.16 20.05
N ARG A 50 7.74 -1.17 20.11
CA ARG A 50 6.34 -1.30 19.71
C ARG A 50 6.13 -0.61 18.37
N VAL A 51 5.60 -1.34 17.41
CA VAL A 51 5.40 -0.86 16.04
C VAL A 51 3.94 -1.03 15.62
N PHE A 52 3.36 0.00 15.01
CA PHE A 52 2.06 -0.12 14.35
C PHE A 52 2.28 -0.05 12.84
N PHE A 53 2.04 -1.17 12.15
CA PHE A 53 2.11 -1.29 10.70
C PHE A 53 0.78 -0.89 10.03
N PHE A 54 0.87 -0.10 8.97
CA PHE A 54 -0.27 0.37 8.19
C PHE A 54 -0.12 0.00 6.73
N ASP A 55 -1.09 -0.73 6.19
CA ASP A 55 -1.28 -0.78 4.75
C ASP A 55 -1.70 0.58 4.18
N ILE A 56 -1.51 0.78 2.87
CA ILE A 56 -1.78 2.06 2.21
C ILE A 56 -3.06 1.97 1.36
N ASP A 57 -3.01 1.19 0.29
CA ASP A 57 -4.06 1.10 -0.71
C ASP A 57 -5.36 0.57 -0.11
N ASN A 58 -6.50 1.24 -0.34
CA ASN A 58 -7.81 0.93 0.27
C ASN A 58 -7.85 0.93 1.82
N CYS A 59 -6.77 1.31 2.47
CA CYS A 59 -6.64 1.39 3.93
C CYS A 59 -6.51 2.85 4.40
N LEU A 60 -5.43 3.53 4.00
CA LEU A 60 -5.21 4.97 4.26
C LEU A 60 -6.02 5.86 3.32
N TYR A 61 -6.63 5.30 2.29
CA TYR A 61 -7.68 5.96 1.52
C TYR A 61 -8.78 4.97 1.22
N LYS A 62 -9.98 5.49 0.98
CA LYS A 62 -11.16 4.65 0.78
C LYS A 62 -11.11 3.90 -0.54
N LYS A 63 -11.52 2.63 -0.52
CA LYS A 63 -11.78 1.82 -1.72
C LYS A 63 -12.84 2.48 -2.63
N SER A 64 -13.81 3.19 -2.05
CA SER A 64 -14.82 3.95 -2.81
C SER A 64 -14.28 5.06 -3.70
N LEU A 65 -13.01 5.45 -3.57
CA LEU A 65 -12.33 6.34 -4.52
C LEU A 65 -11.98 5.68 -5.86
N ARG A 66 -12.14 4.35 -5.98
CA ARG A 66 -12.00 3.60 -7.23
C ARG A 66 -10.64 3.75 -7.93
N ILE A 67 -9.58 4.04 -7.17
CA ILE A 67 -8.20 4.07 -7.69
C ILE A 67 -7.83 2.69 -8.27
N HIS A 68 -8.31 1.62 -7.65
CA HIS A 68 -8.16 0.27 -8.19
C HIS A 68 -8.71 0.13 -9.61
N ASP A 69 -9.82 0.79 -9.97
CA ASP A 69 -10.37 0.71 -11.34
C ASP A 69 -9.47 1.42 -12.36
N LEU A 70 -8.81 2.51 -11.96
CA LEU A 70 -7.80 3.18 -12.79
C LEU A 70 -6.55 2.33 -12.97
N MET A 71 -6.15 1.64 -11.90
CA MET A 71 -5.07 0.66 -11.94
C MET A 71 -5.44 -0.48 -12.90
N GLU A 72 -6.64 -1.07 -12.77
CA GLU A 72 -7.11 -2.13 -13.67
C GLU A 72 -7.09 -1.71 -15.14
N HIS A 73 -7.54 -0.48 -15.43
CA HIS A 73 -7.51 0.06 -16.78
C HIS A 73 -6.08 0.22 -17.31
N SER A 74 -5.15 0.72 -16.48
CA SER A 74 -3.75 0.93 -16.86
C SER A 74 -3.01 -0.40 -17.06
N ILE A 75 -3.27 -1.40 -16.21
CA ILE A 75 -2.75 -2.77 -16.39
C ILE A 75 -3.23 -3.36 -17.71
N HIS A 76 -4.53 -3.20 -18.02
CA HIS A 76 -5.09 -3.69 -19.26
C HIS A 76 -4.45 -3.04 -20.49
N GLN A 77 -4.23 -1.72 -20.45
CA GLN A 77 -3.53 -1.02 -21.52
C GLN A 77 -2.08 -1.49 -21.66
N TYR A 78 -1.37 -1.75 -20.56
CA TYR A 78 -0.03 -2.33 -20.61
C TYR A 78 -0.05 -3.70 -21.32
N PHE A 79 -1.02 -4.57 -21.02
CA PHE A 79 -1.15 -5.88 -21.70
C PHE A 79 -1.36 -5.74 -23.20
N GLN A 80 -2.22 -4.83 -23.62
CA GLN A 80 -2.47 -4.59 -25.04
C GLN A 80 -1.25 -3.97 -25.73
N MET A 81 -0.63 -2.95 -25.13
CA MET A 81 0.40 -2.15 -25.80
C MET A 81 1.80 -2.76 -25.71
N LYS A 82 2.13 -3.44 -24.61
CA LYS A 82 3.49 -3.95 -24.34
C LYS A 82 3.61 -5.44 -24.54
N LEU A 83 2.53 -6.20 -24.36
CA LEU A 83 2.52 -7.66 -24.52
C LEU A 83 1.76 -8.13 -25.77
N ASP A 84 1.16 -7.21 -26.54
CA ASP A 84 0.36 -7.49 -27.74
C ASP A 84 -0.76 -8.53 -27.48
N LEU A 85 -1.34 -8.47 -26.29
CA LEU A 85 -2.42 -9.37 -25.89
C LEU A 85 -3.77 -8.80 -26.32
N ASP A 86 -4.64 -9.68 -26.80
CA ASP A 86 -6.03 -9.32 -27.07
C ASP A 86 -6.79 -9.03 -25.75
N ASN A 87 -7.94 -8.35 -25.88
CA ASN A 87 -8.72 -7.89 -24.73
C ASN A 87 -9.20 -9.03 -23.82
N GLU A 88 -9.58 -10.19 -24.38
CA GLU A 88 -10.09 -11.31 -23.59
C GLU A 88 -8.96 -11.95 -22.79
N THR A 89 -7.84 -12.26 -23.44
CA THR A 89 -6.63 -12.80 -22.80
C THR A 89 -6.10 -11.87 -21.72
N ALA A 90 -6.06 -10.56 -22.00
CA ALA A 90 -5.61 -9.57 -21.03
C ALA A 90 -6.48 -9.53 -19.76
N GLN A 91 -7.80 -9.62 -19.91
CA GLN A 91 -8.73 -9.64 -18.78
C GLN A 91 -8.59 -10.93 -17.94
N GLU A 92 -8.43 -12.08 -18.60
CA GLU A 92 -8.29 -13.37 -17.93
C GLU A 92 -6.97 -13.47 -17.14
N LEU A 93 -5.85 -13.08 -17.75
CA LEU A 93 -4.53 -13.08 -17.09
C LEU A 93 -4.53 -12.18 -15.85
N ARG A 94 -5.09 -10.98 -15.97
CA ARG A 94 -5.20 -10.04 -14.85
C ARG A 94 -5.94 -10.66 -13.67
N LYS A 95 -7.13 -11.23 -13.92
CA LYS A 95 -7.95 -11.89 -12.88
C LYS A 95 -7.19 -13.06 -12.25
N THR A 96 -6.52 -13.85 -13.08
CA THR A 96 -5.76 -15.03 -12.63
C THR A 96 -4.60 -14.64 -11.73
N TYR A 97 -3.79 -13.67 -12.12
CA TYR A 97 -2.64 -13.26 -11.32
C TYR A 97 -3.03 -12.52 -10.05
N TYR A 98 -4.06 -11.67 -10.09
CA TYR A 98 -4.57 -11.03 -8.88
C TYR A 98 -5.08 -12.08 -7.88
N LYS A 99 -5.88 -13.05 -8.34
CA LYS A 99 -6.41 -14.12 -7.49
C LYS A 99 -5.31 -15.04 -6.93
N THR A 100 -4.28 -15.31 -7.72
CA THR A 100 -3.24 -16.31 -7.38
C THR A 100 -2.15 -15.71 -6.48
N TYR A 101 -1.75 -14.47 -6.76
CA TYR A 101 -0.58 -13.85 -6.14
C TYR A 101 -0.91 -12.66 -5.25
N GLY A 102 -2.16 -12.18 -5.24
CA GLY A 102 -2.55 -10.93 -4.57
C GLY A 102 -2.00 -9.66 -5.24
N LEU A 103 -1.18 -9.82 -6.29
CA LEU A 103 -0.54 -8.75 -7.03
C LEU A 103 -0.31 -9.22 -8.47
N ALA A 104 -0.96 -8.57 -9.45
CA ALA A 104 -0.92 -9.01 -10.85
C ALA A 104 0.51 -9.04 -11.43
N ILE A 105 1.36 -8.09 -11.01
CA ILE A 105 2.74 -7.97 -11.49
C ILE A 105 3.60 -9.20 -11.17
N LYS A 106 3.32 -9.90 -10.07
CA LYS A 106 4.07 -11.09 -9.69
C LYS A 106 3.93 -12.21 -10.73
N GLY A 107 2.70 -12.44 -11.20
CA GLY A 107 2.48 -13.40 -12.28
C GLY A 107 3.13 -12.97 -13.60
N LEU A 108 3.16 -11.66 -13.89
CA LEU A 108 3.81 -11.18 -15.11
C LEU A 108 5.34 -11.34 -15.07
N VAL A 109 5.97 -11.05 -13.94
CA VAL A 109 7.42 -11.22 -13.77
C VAL A 109 7.79 -12.70 -13.85
N ASP A 110 7.01 -13.57 -13.20
CA ASP A 110 7.28 -15.01 -13.16
C ASP A 110 7.07 -15.71 -14.51
N HIS A 111 6.05 -15.31 -15.28
CA HIS A 111 5.62 -16.04 -16.49
C HIS A 111 5.86 -15.32 -17.81
N HIS A 112 6.03 -14.00 -17.80
CA HIS A 112 6.19 -13.18 -19.01
C HIS A 112 7.52 -12.40 -19.07
N GLU A 113 8.39 -12.57 -18.07
CA GLU A 113 9.72 -11.94 -17.98
C GLU A 113 9.71 -10.43 -18.23
N ILE A 114 8.65 -9.74 -17.78
CA ILE A 114 8.53 -8.29 -17.92
C ILE A 114 9.52 -7.56 -17.01
N ASP A 115 9.92 -6.36 -17.40
CA ASP A 115 10.58 -5.41 -16.51
C ASP A 115 9.54 -4.79 -15.56
N ALA A 116 9.62 -5.15 -14.28
CA ALA A 116 8.69 -4.68 -13.26
C ALA A 116 8.82 -3.18 -12.97
N ILE A 117 9.99 -2.57 -13.18
CA ILE A 117 10.18 -1.13 -13.05
C ILE A 117 9.52 -0.42 -14.23
N GLU A 118 9.71 -0.91 -15.46
CA GLU A 118 9.03 -0.37 -16.64
C GLU A 118 7.50 -0.47 -16.49
N TYR A 119 7.00 -1.62 -16.03
CA TYR A 119 5.58 -1.80 -15.73
C TYR A 119 5.09 -0.78 -14.69
N ASN A 120 5.83 -0.58 -13.60
CA ASN A 120 5.46 0.39 -12.58
C ASN A 120 5.39 1.81 -13.12
N GLU A 121 6.35 2.22 -13.94
CA GLU A 121 6.37 3.54 -14.58
C GLU A 121 5.16 3.74 -15.50
N LEU A 122 4.80 2.71 -16.28
CA LEU A 122 3.75 2.75 -17.29
C LEU A 122 2.33 2.54 -16.74
N VAL A 123 2.21 1.97 -15.55
CA VAL A 123 0.92 1.59 -14.95
C VAL A 123 0.64 2.41 -13.70
N ASP A 124 1.51 2.35 -12.70
CA ASP A 124 1.25 2.89 -11.36
C ASP A 124 1.70 4.36 -11.26
N ASP A 125 2.99 4.64 -11.53
CA ASP A 125 3.55 5.99 -11.41
C ASP A 125 2.86 6.98 -12.38
N SER A 126 2.28 6.49 -13.48
CA SER A 126 1.51 7.29 -14.45
C SER A 126 0.09 7.64 -14.00
N LEU A 127 -0.46 7.03 -12.94
CA LEU A 127 -1.80 7.38 -12.47
C LEU A 127 -1.86 8.83 -11.96
N PRO A 128 -2.87 9.63 -12.35
CA PRO A 128 -3.04 11.00 -11.88
C PRO A 128 -3.69 11.04 -10.48
N LEU A 129 -3.02 10.48 -9.48
CA LEU A 129 -3.60 10.33 -8.13
C LEU A 129 -3.97 11.67 -7.48
N GLN A 130 -3.30 12.75 -7.84
CA GLN A 130 -3.60 14.09 -7.35
C GLN A 130 -5.00 14.61 -7.71
N ASP A 131 -5.65 13.99 -8.71
CA ASP A 131 -7.02 14.35 -9.10
C ASP A 131 -8.08 13.66 -8.21
N ILE A 132 -7.64 12.78 -7.29
CA ILE A 132 -8.49 11.88 -6.50
C ILE A 132 -8.15 11.94 -5.01
N LEU A 133 -6.86 11.88 -4.68
CA LEU A 133 -6.38 11.92 -3.30
C LEU A 133 -6.20 13.36 -2.87
N GLU A 134 -6.92 13.73 -1.82
CA GLU A 134 -6.84 15.03 -1.17
C GLU A 134 -6.51 14.87 0.32
N PRO A 135 -5.97 15.90 0.99
CA PRO A 135 -5.68 15.85 2.41
C PRO A 135 -6.93 15.56 3.26
N ASP A 136 -6.88 14.50 4.08
CA ASP A 136 -7.93 14.15 5.03
C ASP A 136 -7.53 14.58 6.46
N LEU A 137 -8.08 15.72 6.89
CA LEU A 137 -7.76 16.30 8.20
C LEU A 137 -8.23 15.45 9.38
N ASP A 138 -9.34 14.71 9.24
CA ASP A 138 -9.86 13.88 10.32
C ASP A 138 -9.03 12.61 10.46
N GLN A 139 -8.65 11.98 9.34
CA GLN A 139 -7.67 10.90 9.36
C GLN A 139 -6.35 11.35 9.96
N ARG A 140 -5.81 12.50 9.51
CA ARG A 140 -4.56 13.06 10.05
C ARG A 140 -4.63 13.23 11.56
N ARG A 141 -5.71 13.79 12.10
CA ARG A 141 -5.93 13.95 13.55
C ARG A 141 -5.91 12.63 14.29
N ILE A 142 -6.53 11.58 13.74
CA ILE A 142 -6.54 10.25 14.36
C ILE A 142 -5.12 9.66 14.41
N LEU A 143 -4.37 9.75 13.31
CA LEU A 143 -2.98 9.26 13.26
C LEU A 143 -2.05 10.07 14.18
N GLN A 144 -2.24 11.39 14.28
CA GLN A 144 -1.51 12.24 15.23
C GLN A 144 -1.75 11.82 16.68
N ARG A 145 -3.01 11.56 17.06
CA ARG A 145 -3.33 11.06 18.41
C ARG A 145 -2.66 9.73 18.72
N ILE A 146 -2.53 8.84 17.73
CA ILE A 146 -1.79 7.58 17.90
C ILE A 146 -0.31 7.88 18.17
N ARG A 147 0.34 8.75 17.39
CA ARG A 147 1.73 9.16 17.64
C ARG A 147 1.93 9.78 19.02
N GLU A 148 1.03 10.68 19.42
CA GLU A 148 1.11 11.43 20.68
C GLU A 148 0.81 10.56 21.91
N SER A 149 0.14 9.41 21.74
CA SER A 149 -0.23 8.50 22.84
C SER A 149 0.96 7.88 23.57
N GLY A 150 2.14 7.83 22.93
CA GLY A 150 3.32 7.11 23.45
C GLY A 150 3.14 5.59 23.54
N LYS A 151 2.06 5.03 22.97
CA LYS A 151 1.79 3.59 22.96
C LYS A 151 2.60 2.83 21.92
N PHE A 152 3.07 3.51 20.88
CA PHE A 152 3.97 2.99 19.86
C PHE A 152 5.19 3.86 19.74
N ASP A 153 6.32 3.22 19.49
CA ASP A 153 7.60 3.88 19.27
C ASP A 153 7.79 4.20 17.77
N LYS A 154 7.13 3.44 16.89
CA LYS A 154 7.07 3.69 15.45
C LYS A 154 5.69 3.44 14.85
N MET A 155 5.30 4.29 13.91
CA MET A 155 4.26 4.01 12.91
C MET A 155 4.95 3.73 11.58
N TRP A 156 4.64 2.59 10.96
CA TRP A 156 5.39 2.09 9.81
C TRP A 156 4.47 1.73 8.66
N LEU A 157 4.76 2.21 7.46
CA LEU A 157 4.00 1.86 6.26
C LEU A 157 4.40 0.46 5.80
N PHE A 158 3.44 -0.39 5.43
CA PHE A 158 3.68 -1.73 4.94
C PHE A 158 2.77 -2.06 3.76
N THR A 159 3.25 -1.85 2.55
CA THR A 159 2.49 -1.93 1.29
C THR A 159 3.03 -2.99 0.33
N ASN A 160 2.17 -3.53 -0.52
CA ASN A 160 2.55 -4.35 -1.67
C ASN A 160 2.93 -3.53 -2.92
N ALA A 161 2.67 -2.22 -2.92
CA ALA A 161 3.08 -1.33 -4.00
C ALA A 161 4.60 -1.04 -3.93
N TYR A 162 5.13 -0.41 -4.99
CA TYR A 162 6.49 0.11 -4.99
C TYR A 162 6.59 1.42 -4.19
N LYS A 163 7.79 1.79 -3.77
CA LYS A 163 8.03 2.94 -2.88
C LYS A 163 7.50 4.27 -3.42
N ASN A 164 7.60 4.50 -4.73
CA ASN A 164 7.17 5.77 -5.35
C ASN A 164 5.68 6.00 -5.13
N HIS A 165 4.85 4.98 -5.38
CA HIS A 165 3.41 5.04 -5.17
C HIS A 165 3.06 5.23 -3.70
N GLY A 166 3.61 4.40 -2.81
CA GLY A 166 3.34 4.50 -1.38
C GLY A 166 3.65 5.89 -0.80
N ILE A 167 4.80 6.46 -1.16
CA ILE A 167 5.19 7.81 -0.76
C ILE A 167 4.28 8.87 -1.38
N ARG A 168 3.94 8.75 -2.68
CA ARG A 168 3.01 9.67 -3.36
C ARG A 168 1.65 9.71 -2.65
N CYS A 169 1.08 8.56 -2.30
CA CYS A 169 -0.19 8.47 -1.60
C CYS A 169 -0.17 9.21 -0.26
N VAL A 170 0.80 8.93 0.62
CA VAL A 170 0.84 9.57 1.94
C VAL A 170 1.15 11.07 1.87
N ARG A 171 1.88 11.52 0.83
CA ARG A 171 2.12 12.94 0.58
C ARG A 171 0.84 13.65 0.14
N LEU A 172 0.08 13.09 -0.80
CA LEU A 172 -1.20 13.66 -1.27
C LEU A 172 -2.26 13.68 -0.16
N LEU A 173 -2.32 12.63 0.66
CA LEU A 173 -3.21 12.56 1.84
C LEU A 173 -2.79 13.49 2.99
N GLY A 174 -1.59 14.10 2.93
CA GLY A 174 -1.10 14.99 3.97
C GLY A 174 -0.79 14.28 5.28
N ILE A 175 -0.22 13.08 5.22
CA ILE A 175 0.11 12.24 6.39
C ILE A 175 1.54 11.68 6.35
N ALA A 176 2.37 12.11 5.38
CA ALA A 176 3.71 11.55 5.16
C ALA A 176 4.67 11.77 6.34
N ASP A 177 4.50 12.84 7.10
CA ASP A 177 5.32 13.16 8.28
C ASP A 177 4.96 12.33 9.53
N LEU A 178 3.87 11.56 9.47
CA LEU A 178 3.36 10.77 10.60
C LEU A 178 3.89 9.33 10.64
N PHE A 179 4.80 8.96 9.75
CA PHE A 179 5.37 7.61 9.71
C PHE A 179 6.90 7.68 9.85
N ASP A 180 7.48 6.62 10.38
CA ASP A 180 8.92 6.53 10.67
C ASP A 180 9.67 5.72 9.59
N GLY A 181 8.93 5.10 8.66
CA GLY A 181 9.50 4.35 7.55
C GLY A 181 8.44 3.62 6.73
N ILE A 182 8.92 2.94 5.69
CA ILE A 182 8.11 2.16 4.76
C ILE A 182 8.79 0.84 4.43
N THR A 183 8.01 -0.24 4.46
CA THR A 183 8.32 -1.51 3.82
C THR A 183 7.41 -1.68 2.60
N TYR A 184 8.02 -1.85 1.44
CA TYR A 184 7.35 -1.92 0.14
C TYR A 184 7.77 -3.19 -0.61
N CYS A 185 7.01 -3.58 -1.64
CA CYS A 185 7.40 -4.66 -2.54
C CYS A 185 8.47 -4.13 -3.51
N ASP A 186 9.67 -4.71 -3.48
CA ASP A 186 10.78 -4.19 -4.28
C ASP A 186 10.74 -4.73 -5.71
N TYR A 187 10.21 -3.91 -6.62
CA TYR A 187 10.07 -4.25 -8.03
C TYR A 187 11.40 -4.26 -8.79
N SER A 188 12.52 -3.86 -8.17
CA SER A 188 13.84 -4.03 -8.77
C SER A 188 14.35 -5.47 -8.69
N GLN A 189 13.69 -6.33 -7.89
CA GLN A 189 14.05 -7.72 -7.69
C GLN A 189 13.18 -8.65 -8.54
N ARG A 190 13.73 -9.78 -8.95
CA ARG A 190 12.97 -10.83 -9.67
C ARG A 190 12.01 -11.59 -8.73
N ASP A 191 12.48 -11.96 -7.54
CA ASP A 191 11.63 -12.60 -6.52
C ASP A 191 10.85 -11.53 -5.75
N LEU A 192 9.64 -11.25 -6.22
CA LEU A 192 8.76 -10.28 -5.58
C LEU A 192 8.20 -10.83 -4.27
N VAL A 193 8.67 -10.25 -3.17
CA VAL A 193 8.23 -10.53 -1.81
C VAL A 193 7.16 -9.52 -1.39
N CYS A 194 5.91 -9.98 -1.34
CA CYS A 194 4.73 -9.18 -1.02
C CYS A 194 3.80 -9.92 -0.05
N LYS A 195 2.98 -9.20 0.71
CA LYS A 195 1.92 -9.78 1.56
C LYS A 195 0.97 -10.61 0.67
N PRO A 196 0.46 -11.77 1.13
CA PRO A 196 0.53 -12.31 2.49
C PRO A 196 1.74 -13.23 2.76
N ASP A 197 2.80 -13.21 1.94
CA ASP A 197 3.99 -14.03 2.18
C ASP A 197 4.64 -13.67 3.52
N VAL A 198 4.96 -14.67 4.35
CA VAL A 198 5.64 -14.49 5.64
C VAL A 198 6.96 -13.74 5.48
N ARG A 199 7.66 -13.92 4.35
CA ARG A 199 8.90 -13.20 4.04
C ARG A 199 8.69 -11.68 4.00
N ALA A 200 7.50 -11.20 3.60
CA ALA A 200 7.18 -9.78 3.61
C ALA A 200 7.03 -9.24 5.04
N PHE A 201 6.41 -10.01 5.93
CA PHE A 201 6.29 -9.66 7.35
C PHE A 201 7.65 -9.69 8.07
N GLU A 202 8.52 -10.64 7.73
CA GLU A 202 9.89 -10.67 8.26
C GLU A 202 10.71 -9.47 7.75
N LYS A 203 10.55 -9.10 6.47
CA LYS A 203 11.15 -7.88 5.92
C LYS A 203 10.69 -6.63 6.70
N ALA A 204 9.38 -6.49 6.95
CA ALA A 204 8.84 -5.36 7.72
C ALA A 204 9.32 -5.34 9.17
N LYS A 205 9.41 -6.52 9.81
CA LYS A 205 9.96 -6.67 11.16
C LYS A 205 11.42 -6.22 11.23
N LEU A 206 12.26 -6.68 10.30
CA LEU A 206 13.67 -6.30 10.23
C LEU A 206 13.86 -4.80 9.97
N GLN A 207 13.19 -4.26 8.95
CA GLN A 207 13.35 -2.85 8.56
C GLN A 207 12.84 -1.87 9.62
N SER A 208 11.75 -2.20 10.31
CA SER A 208 11.24 -1.39 11.43
C SER A 208 12.09 -1.50 12.71
N GLY A 209 12.86 -2.58 12.86
CA GLY A 209 13.62 -2.90 14.08
C GLY A 209 12.81 -3.63 15.15
N LEU A 210 11.63 -4.13 14.80
CA LEU A 210 10.77 -4.89 15.70
C LEU A 210 11.46 -6.20 16.14
N GLY A 211 11.65 -6.37 17.45
CA GLY A 211 12.22 -7.58 18.01
C GLY A 211 11.24 -8.76 18.10
N ASP A 212 9.97 -8.50 18.41
CA ASP A 212 8.93 -9.51 18.66
C ASP A 212 7.57 -9.07 18.08
N TYR A 213 6.89 -9.97 17.35
CA TYR A 213 5.56 -9.72 16.79
C TYR A 213 4.51 -9.41 17.88
N ALA A 214 4.68 -9.91 19.10
CA ALA A 214 3.80 -9.61 20.22
C ALA A 214 3.82 -8.11 20.64
N ASN A 215 4.72 -7.30 20.08
CA ASN A 215 4.74 -5.85 20.26
C ASN A 215 4.25 -5.05 19.03
N ALA A 216 3.68 -5.74 18.05
CA ALA A 216 3.18 -5.11 16.83
C ALA A 216 1.65 -5.11 16.71
N TYR A 217 1.13 -3.99 16.19
CA TYR A 217 -0.23 -3.89 15.66
C TYR A 217 -0.15 -3.82 14.13
N PHE A 218 -1.18 -4.29 13.44
CA PHE A 218 -1.26 -4.22 11.98
C PHE A 218 -2.69 -3.92 11.52
N ILE A 219 -2.82 -3.02 10.54
CA ILE A 219 -4.08 -2.70 9.88
C ILE A 219 -3.95 -2.84 8.36
N ASP A 220 -4.91 -3.53 7.74
CA ASP A 220 -4.91 -3.90 6.31
C ASP A 220 -6.35 -4.20 5.84
N ASP A 221 -6.64 -4.00 4.56
CA ASP A 221 -7.95 -4.32 3.95
C ASP A 221 -8.06 -5.79 3.50
N SER A 222 -6.94 -6.49 3.37
CA SER A 222 -6.87 -7.88 2.91
C SER A 222 -6.98 -8.87 4.05
N GLY A 223 -8.03 -9.68 4.03
CA GLY A 223 -8.24 -10.76 5.01
C GLY A 223 -7.09 -11.79 5.04
N SER A 224 -6.41 -12.05 3.90
CA SER A 224 -5.23 -12.92 3.89
C SER A 224 -4.01 -12.32 4.58
N ASN A 225 -3.82 -11.00 4.47
CA ASN A 225 -2.75 -10.30 5.17
C ASN A 225 -3.02 -10.34 6.69
N ILE A 226 -4.25 -10.07 7.09
CA ILE A 226 -4.70 -10.16 8.48
C ILE A 226 -4.53 -11.58 9.06
N ARG A 227 -4.91 -12.63 8.32
CA ARG A 227 -4.69 -14.03 8.74
C ARG A 227 -3.22 -14.34 8.98
N THR A 228 -2.34 -13.84 8.12
CA THR A 228 -0.89 -14.03 8.29
C THR A 228 -0.39 -13.32 9.54
N ALA A 229 -0.87 -12.10 9.78
CA ALA A 229 -0.51 -11.36 10.98
C ALA A 229 -0.94 -12.07 12.28
N VAL A 230 -2.17 -12.59 12.32
CA VAL A 230 -2.68 -13.39 13.45
C VAL A 230 -1.81 -14.64 13.66
N LYS A 231 -1.51 -15.37 12.57
CA LYS A 231 -0.69 -16.59 12.63
C LYS A 231 0.74 -16.33 13.13
N LEU A 232 1.32 -15.18 12.79
CA LEU A 232 2.64 -14.75 13.26
C LEU A 232 2.64 -14.23 14.71
N GLY A 233 1.47 -14.10 15.34
CA GLY A 233 1.35 -13.68 16.72
C GLY A 233 1.42 -12.17 16.92
N LEU A 234 1.02 -11.37 15.92
CA LEU A 234 0.87 -9.93 16.13
C LEU A 234 -0.18 -9.67 17.20
N LYS A 235 0.12 -8.77 18.12
CA LYS A 235 -0.72 -8.48 19.30
C LYS A 235 -2.14 -8.05 18.92
N LYS A 236 -2.27 -7.31 17.83
CA LYS A 236 -3.58 -6.92 17.29
C LYS A 236 -3.52 -6.81 15.77
N ALA A 237 -4.45 -7.48 15.11
CA ALA A 237 -4.67 -7.34 13.67
C ALA A 237 -6.06 -6.71 13.45
N ILE A 238 -6.11 -5.65 12.66
CA ILE A 238 -7.29 -4.82 12.43
C ILE A 238 -7.64 -4.92 10.95
N HIS A 239 -8.79 -5.49 10.63
CA HIS A 239 -9.26 -5.63 9.26
C HIS A 239 -10.14 -4.44 8.89
N LEU A 240 -9.70 -3.62 7.93
CA LEU A 240 -10.49 -2.51 7.42
C LEU A 240 -11.37 -3.01 6.26
N VAL A 241 -12.69 -3.03 6.48
CA VAL A 241 -13.68 -3.49 5.49
C VAL A 241 -14.68 -2.36 5.24
N GLU A 242 -14.43 -1.56 4.21
CA GLU A 242 -15.31 -0.43 3.85
C GLU A 242 -16.67 -0.92 3.32
N ILE A 243 -16.65 -1.99 2.52
CA ILE A 243 -17.84 -2.53 1.83
C ILE A 243 -17.98 -4.01 2.17
N ASP A 244 -19.13 -4.37 2.75
CA ASP A 244 -19.40 -5.70 3.32
C ASP A 244 -19.47 -6.84 2.25
N SER A 245 -19.31 -6.54 0.96
CA SER A 245 -19.53 -7.47 -0.17
C SER A 245 -18.26 -7.98 -0.87
N ASP A 246 -17.08 -7.74 -0.32
CA ASP A 246 -15.83 -8.01 -1.03
C ASP A 246 -15.33 -9.45 -0.89
N ASN A 247 -16.01 -10.37 -1.61
CA ASN A 247 -15.70 -11.80 -1.64
C ASN A 247 -14.27 -12.15 -2.12
N PHE A 248 -13.50 -11.18 -2.63
CA PHE A 248 -12.16 -11.41 -3.20
C PHE A 248 -11.01 -11.29 -2.19
N LEU A 249 -11.13 -10.48 -1.14
CA LEU A 249 -10.07 -10.28 -0.14
C LEU A 249 -10.11 -11.28 1.03
N GLY A 250 -11.11 -12.18 1.00
CA GLY A 250 -11.32 -13.23 1.99
C GLY A 250 -12.03 -12.73 3.26
N THR A 251 -12.60 -13.67 4.02
CA THR A 251 -13.30 -13.36 5.26
C THR A 251 -12.35 -12.89 6.34
N SER A 252 -12.80 -11.99 7.21
CA SER A 252 -12.07 -11.61 8.42
C SER A 252 -11.84 -12.84 9.30
N PRO A 253 -10.62 -13.08 9.80
CA PRO A 253 -10.42 -14.10 10.84
C PRO A 253 -11.14 -13.68 12.13
N GLU A 254 -11.59 -14.66 12.91
CA GLU A 254 -12.39 -14.42 14.13
C GLU A 254 -11.65 -13.56 15.17
N GLU A 255 -10.31 -13.64 15.18
CA GLU A 255 -9.44 -12.93 16.11
C GLU A 255 -9.18 -11.47 15.71
N ALA A 256 -9.56 -11.06 14.50
CA ALA A 256 -9.32 -9.69 14.03
C ALA A 256 -10.42 -8.72 14.46
N VAL A 257 -10.01 -7.49 14.74
CA VAL A 257 -10.95 -6.38 14.96
C VAL A 257 -11.35 -5.80 13.61
N VAL A 258 -12.65 -5.71 13.32
CA VAL A 258 -13.14 -5.18 12.05
C VAL A 258 -13.57 -3.73 12.20
N ILE A 259 -13.11 -2.86 11.30
CA ILE A 259 -13.53 -1.45 11.20
C ILE A 259 -13.88 -1.07 9.77
N LYS A 260 -14.62 0.03 9.56
CA LYS A 260 -14.99 0.49 8.22
C LYS A 260 -14.08 1.60 7.67
N ALA A 261 -13.39 2.32 8.56
CA ALA A 261 -12.46 3.37 8.20
C ALA A 261 -11.41 3.59 9.29
N ILE A 262 -10.27 4.20 8.95
CA ILE A 262 -9.24 4.61 9.93
C ILE A 262 -9.82 5.45 11.08
N THR A 263 -10.83 6.27 10.80
CA THR A 263 -11.51 7.10 11.81
C THR A 263 -12.29 6.31 12.86
N ASP A 264 -12.52 5.00 12.66
CA ASP A 264 -13.09 4.10 13.66
C ASP A 264 -12.05 3.46 14.61
N LEU A 265 -10.75 3.69 14.39
CA LEU A 265 -9.69 3.20 15.29
C LEU A 265 -9.92 3.52 16.77
N PRO A 266 -10.46 4.70 17.17
CA PRO A 266 -10.79 4.95 18.57
C PRO A 266 -11.79 4.00 19.20
N LYS A 267 -12.70 3.42 18.40
CA LYS A 267 -13.67 2.42 18.87
C LYS A 267 -13.03 1.03 18.95
N ALA A 268 -12.20 0.68 17.98
CA ALA A 268 -11.53 -0.61 17.89
C ALA A 268 -10.36 -0.78 18.85
N CYS A 269 -9.67 0.32 19.15
CA CYS A 269 -8.48 0.36 19.99
C CYS A 269 -8.58 1.51 21.01
N PRO A 270 -9.58 1.54 21.89
CA PRO A 270 -9.77 2.63 22.85
C PRO A 270 -8.57 2.81 23.79
N GLU A 271 -7.75 1.78 23.98
CA GLU A 271 -6.51 1.83 24.75
C GLU A 271 -5.44 2.75 24.13
N LEU A 272 -5.55 3.07 22.83
CA LEU A 272 -4.65 3.99 22.14
C LEU A 272 -5.05 5.46 22.28
N PHE A 273 -6.28 5.73 22.73
CA PHE A 273 -6.89 7.06 22.72
C PHE A 273 -7.36 7.54 24.09
N SER A 274 -7.22 6.70 25.12
CA SER A 274 -7.45 7.05 26.52
C SER A 274 -6.28 7.87 27.07
N ALA A 275 -6.57 8.87 27.90
CA ALA A 275 -5.53 9.57 28.64
C ALA A 275 -4.82 8.57 29.59
N ASN A 276 -3.48 8.64 29.64
CA ASN A 276 -2.70 7.94 30.66
C ASN A 276 -2.99 8.51 32.06
#